data_AF-A0A965I8W5-F1
#
_entry.id   AF-A0A965I8W5-F1
#
_cell.length_a   1.000
_cell.length_b   1.000
_cell.length_c   1.000
_cell.angle_alpha   90.00
_cell.angle_beta   90.00
_cell.angle_gamma   90.00
#
_symmetry.space_group_name_H-M   'P 1'
#
loop_
_entity.id
_entity.type
_entity.pdbx_description
1 polymer ?
#
loop_
_entity_poly.entity_id
_entity_poly.type
_entity_poly.pdbx_seq_one_letter_code
_entity_poly.pdbx_strand_id
1 'polypeptide(L)' 'MYESICSNCHSKVFMNSPQLGDKKAWTPLIAEGQIVITAHGFVGVRAMPSKGGRADLTFNQFSDTLNYMVNKSGGD' A
#
# COMPACT_ATOMS: atom_id res chain seq x y z
N MET A 1 -11.53 -4.01 0.46
CA MET A 1 -10.78 -3.05 1.28
C MET A 1 -10.00 -2.05 0.44
N TYR A 2 -9.27 -2.51 -0.59
CA TYR A 2 -8.62 -1.64 -1.56
C TYR A 2 -9.56 -0.55 -2.11
N GLU A 3 -10.67 -0.94 -2.74
CA GLU A 3 -11.62 0.00 -3.36
C GLU A 3 -12.25 1.02 -2.41
N SER A 4 -12.40 0.67 -1.13
CA SER A 4 -13.06 1.52 -0.14
C SER A 4 -12.14 2.56 0.49
N ILE A 5 -10.81 2.34 0.48
CA ILE A 5 -9.86 3.13 1.29
C ILE A 5 -8.59 3.42 0.50
N CYS A 6 -7.89 2.38 0.05
CA CYS A 6 -6.56 2.49 -0.53
C CYS A 6 -6.62 3.11 -1.94
N SER A 7 -7.68 2.82 -2.70
CA SER A 7 -7.92 3.36 -4.04
C SER A 7 -7.99 4.89 -4.05
N ASN A 8 -8.42 5.53 -2.96
CA ASN A 8 -8.53 6.99 -2.86
C ASN A 8 -7.18 7.68 -3.13
N CYS A 9 -6.08 7.05 -2.72
CA CYS A 9 -4.73 7.56 -2.95
C CYS A 9 -3.95 6.74 -3.98
N HIS A 10 -4.24 5.44 -4.17
CA HIS A 10 -3.42 4.55 -5.00
C HIS A 10 -4.04 4.19 -6.36
N SER A 11 -5.28 4.61 -6.68
CA SER A 11 -5.86 4.40 -8.02
C SER A 11 -5.18 5.22 -9.11
N LYS A 12 -4.60 6.36 -8.73
CA LYS A 12 -3.86 7.31 -9.57
C LYS A 12 -2.73 7.90 -8.73
N VAL A 13 -1.75 8.53 -9.37
CA VAL A 13 -0.72 9.28 -8.65
C VAL A 13 -1.38 10.43 -7.86
N PHE A 14 -1.28 10.38 -6.54
CA PHE A 14 -1.82 11.39 -5.64
C PHE A 14 -0.79 11.72 -4.56
N MET A 15 -0.29 12.95 -4.54
CA MET A 15 0.77 13.40 -3.60
C MET A 15 1.99 12.45 -3.55
N ASN A 16 2.45 11.98 -4.72
CA ASN A 16 3.53 11.00 -4.87
C ASN A 16 3.24 9.60 -4.28
N SER A 17 1.97 9.25 -4.11
CA SER A 17 1.58 7.87 -3.81
C SER A 17 2.00 6.92 -4.94
N PRO A 18 2.43 5.69 -4.62
CA PRO A 18 2.69 4.68 -5.63
C PRO A 18 1.36 4.21 -6.22
N GLN A 19 1.11 4.52 -7.49
CA GLN A 19 -0.10 4.11 -8.18
C GLN A 19 -0.15 2.58 -8.33
N LEU A 20 -1.30 1.97 -8.07
CA LEU A 20 -1.53 0.54 -8.30
C LEU A 20 -1.21 0.18 -9.75
N GLY A 21 -0.39 -0.86 -9.95
CA GLY A 21 0.01 -1.33 -11.27
C GLY A 21 1.22 -0.60 -11.85
N ASP A 22 1.68 0.50 -11.24
CA ASP A 22 2.92 1.15 -11.64
C ASP A 22 4.13 0.36 -11.14
N LYS A 23 4.58 -0.60 -11.96
CA LYS A 23 5.74 -1.43 -11.62
C LYS A 23 6.97 -0.60 -11.28
N LYS A 24 7.20 0.55 -11.93
CA LYS A 24 8.39 1.37 -11.66
C LYS A 24 8.34 1.98 -10.27
N ALA A 25 7.17 2.42 -9.82
CA ALA A 25 6.99 2.93 -8.46
C ALA A 25 7.07 1.82 -7.40
N TRP A 26 6.57 0.62 -7.71
CA TRP A 26 6.50 -0.49 -6.75
C TRP A 26 7.75 -1.35 -6.66
N THR A 27 8.56 -1.48 -7.72
CA THR A 27 9.82 -2.26 -7.70
C THR A 27 10.73 -1.94 -6.51
N PRO A 28 11.09 -0.67 -6.22
CA PRO A 28 11.94 -0.37 -5.07
C PRO A 28 11.27 -0.71 -3.73
N LEU A 29 9.94 -0.55 -3.62
CA LEU A 29 9.20 -0.89 -2.41
C LEU A 29 9.17 -2.41 -2.20
N ILE A 30 8.90 -3.18 -3.25
CA ILE A 30 8.91 -4.65 -3.20
C ILE A 30 10.31 -5.16 -2.81
N ALA A 31 11.37 -4.51 -3.28
CA ALA A 31 12.75 -4.85 -2.91
C ALA A 31 13.07 -4.59 -1.43
N GLU A 32 12.34 -3.70 -0.73
CA GLU A 32 12.46 -3.57 0.74
C GLU A 32 11.92 -4.79 1.49
N GLY A 33 11.07 -5.59 0.84
CA GLY A 33 10.51 -6.83 1.36
C GLY A 33 9.15 -6.65 2.04
N GLN A 34 8.30 -7.68 1.94
CA GLN A 34 6.89 -7.64 2.34
C GLN A 34 6.66 -7.18 3.78
N ILE A 35 7.48 -7.65 4.73
CA ILE A 35 7.36 -7.31 6.14
C ILE A 35 7.58 -5.80 6.36
N VAL A 36 8.60 -5.24 5.70
CA VAL A 36 8.99 -3.83 5.86
C VAL A 36 7.91 -2.91 5.29
N ILE A 37 7.46 -3.15 4.06
CA ILE A 37 6.43 -2.33 3.44
C ILE A 37 5.07 -2.45 4.16
N THR A 38 4.76 -3.62 4.73
CA THR A 38 3.56 -3.80 5.55
C THR A 38 3.66 -2.97 6.82
N ALA A 39 4.79 -3.03 7.53
CA ALA A 39 5.00 -2.24 8.73
C ALA A 39 4.94 -0.72 8.44
N HIS A 40 5.68 -0.24 7.44
CA HIS A 40 5.68 1.17 7.03
C HIS A 40 4.27 1.66 6.66
N GLY A 41 3.55 0.91 5.82
CA GLY A 41 2.19 1.29 5.44
C GLY A 41 1.21 1.24 6.61
N PHE A 42 1.37 0.28 7.53
CA PHE A 42 0.47 0.14 8.68
C PHE A 42 0.68 1.23 9.73
N VAL A 43 1.93 1.59 10.05
CA VAL A 43 2.20 2.71 10.98
C VAL A 43 1.95 4.07 10.34
N GLY A 44 2.04 4.14 9.00
CA GLY A 44 1.95 5.37 8.23
C GLY A 44 3.33 6.02 8.10
N VAL A 45 3.70 6.37 6.86
CA VAL A 45 4.98 7.02 6.55
C VAL A 45 4.76 8.15 5.56
N ARG A 46 5.50 9.26 5.75
CA ARG A 46 5.39 10.46 4.91
C ARG A 46 3.93 10.96 4.90
N ALA A 47 3.29 11.00 3.72
CA ALA A 47 1.91 11.41 3.53
C ALA A 47 0.90 10.25 3.66
N MET A 48 1.35 9.00 3.83
CA MET A 48 0.46 7.85 4.01
C MET A 48 -0.02 7.80 5.47
N PRO A 49 -1.34 7.91 5.72
CA PRO A 49 -1.88 7.86 7.07
C PRO A 49 -1.75 6.45 7.68
N SER A 50 -1.63 6.38 9.01
CA SER A 50 -1.61 5.11 9.74
C SER A 50 -2.83 4.26 9.39
N LYS A 51 -2.62 2.94 9.19
CA LYS A 51 -3.67 1.98 8.83
C LYS A 51 -4.45 2.37 7.56
N GLY A 52 -3.84 3.13 6.65
CA GLY A 52 -4.54 3.67 5.47
C GLY A 52 -5.63 4.71 5.80
N GLY A 53 -5.60 5.31 7.00
CA GLY A 53 -6.56 6.34 7.42
C GLY A 53 -7.84 5.77 8.06
N ARG A 54 -7.90 4.47 8.31
CA ARG A 54 -9.05 3.80 8.93
C ARG A 54 -8.67 3.14 10.24
N ALA A 55 -9.23 3.64 11.34
CA ALA A 55 -8.82 3.23 12.70
C ALA A 55 -9.19 1.78 13.07
N ASP A 56 -10.31 1.28 12.54
CA ASP A 56 -10.84 -0.07 12.74
C ASP A 56 -10.19 -1.12 11.82
N LEU A 57 -9.25 -0.72 10.96
CA LEU A 57 -8.53 -1.65 10.11
C LEU A 57 -7.59 -2.53 10.96
N THR A 58 -7.79 -3.84 10.86
CA THR A 58 -6.88 -4.81 11.50
C THR A 58 -5.59 -4.96 10.70
N PHE A 59 -4.52 -5.44 11.36
CA PHE A 59 -3.25 -5.71 10.70
C PHE A 59 -3.41 -6.72 9.55
N ASN A 60 -4.16 -7.80 9.75
CA ASN A 60 -4.37 -8.83 8.72
C ASN A 60 -5.08 -8.25 7.49
N GLN A 61 -6.16 -7.48 7.68
CA GLN A 61 -6.87 -6.83 6.57
C GLN A 61 -5.97 -5.85 5.81
N PHE A 62 -5.11 -5.12 6.52
CA PHE A 62 -4.12 -4.24 5.90
C PHE A 62 -3.13 -5.04 5.06
N SER A 63 -2.53 -6.09 5.66
CA SER A 63 -1.55 -6.95 5.00
C SER A 63 -2.12 -7.61 3.76
N ASP A 64 -3.33 -8.17 3.82
CA ASP A 64 -4.01 -8.79 2.68
C ASP A 64 -4.25 -7.78 1.54
N THR A 65 -4.62 -6.55 1.92
CA THR A 65 -4.84 -5.47 0.94
C THR A 65 -3.54 -5.01 0.31
N LEU A 66 -2.46 -4.92 1.09
CA LEU A 66 -1.14 -4.59 0.55
C LEU A 66 -0.63 -5.69 -0.38
N ASN A 67 -0.79 -6.97 -0.02
CA ASN A 67 -0.45 -8.10 -0.88
C ASN A 67 -1.17 -8.02 -2.22
N TYR A 68 -2.47 -7.72 -2.21
CA TYR A 68 -3.22 -7.46 -3.44
C TYR A 68 -2.58 -6.36 -4.30
N MET A 69 -2.18 -5.25 -3.67
CA MET A 69 -1.56 -4.12 -4.38
C MET A 69 -0.18 -4.46 -4.95
N VAL A 70 0.64 -5.15 -4.18
CA VAL A 70 1.96 -5.66 -4.58
C VAL A 70 1.82 -6.60 -5.78
N ASN A 71 0.93 -7.59 -5.71
CA ASN A 71 0.71 -8.57 -6.78
C ASN A 71 0.22 -7.91 -8.08
N LYS A 72 -0.61 -6.87 -7.96
CA LYS A 72 -1.05 -6.07 -9.12
C LYS A 72 0.04 -5.16 -9.67
N SER A 73 1.11 -4.93 -8.93
CA SER A 73 2.19 -4.00 -9.26
C SER A 73 3.53 -4.70 -9.53
N GLY A 74 3.51 -6.01 -9.75
CA GLY A 74 4.67 -6.79 -10.20
C GLY A 74 5.41 -7.56 -9.12
N GLY A 75 4.87 -7.68 -7.91
CA GLY A 75 5.30 -8.69 -6.94
C GLY A 75 4.61 -10.04 -7.18
N ASP A 76 5.16 -11.07 -6.56
CA ASP A 76 4.82 -12.50 -6.69
C ASP A 76 4.40 -13.15 -5.37
#